data_AF-A0A821EQP7-F1
#
_entry.id   AF-A0A821EQP7-F1
#
_cell.length_a   1.000
_cell.length_b   1.000
_cell.length_c   1.000
_cell.angle_alpha   90.00
_cell.angle_beta   90.00
_cell.angle_gamma   90.00
#
_symmetry.space_group_name_H-M   'P 1'
#
loop_
_entity.id
_entity.type
_entity.pdbx_description
1 polymer ?
#
loop_
_entity_poly.entity_id
_entity_poly.type
_entity_poly.pdbx_seq_one_letter_code
_entity_poly.pdbx_strand_id
1 'polypeptide(L)'
;MSNSVEKHRRHLCIGQSILPSQWPKDVKDLQGNYIKELTKILQENKNSIGYSVKLTSTSIISKNNFEQIADWYLFPDQIKLHNVHMKQLKDIVQKLFVNDQSIINIKDKTKTIEEQLKQNNHLPAFYENVKCEKLHGLWILVCCHYQHDQRCGVIGPILVDEIEKYVRKTNRTNDVHCLKISHIGGHKFAGNVIIYPSGTWYGRVLTCHIPLLIDAYTSSSTDLKDKLKPLLRGHLETS
;
A
#
# COMPACT_ATOMS: atom_id res chain seq x y z
N MET A 1 1.30 -21.38 -6.94
CA MET A 1 1.19 -21.47 -5.47
C MET A 1 0.89 -20.08 -4.94
N SER A 2 -0.20 -19.91 -4.18
CA SER A 2 -0.80 -18.60 -3.87
C SER A 2 0.00 -17.83 -2.84
N ASN A 3 0.87 -16.92 -3.30
CA ASN A 3 1.78 -16.15 -2.46
C ASN A 3 1.13 -14.94 -1.74
N SER A 4 -0.18 -14.73 -1.83
CA SER A 4 -0.85 -13.65 -1.09
C SER A 4 -2.14 -14.15 -0.45
N VAL A 5 -2.23 -13.94 0.86
CA VAL A 5 -3.49 -14.04 1.59
C VAL A 5 -4.33 -12.83 1.24
N GLU A 6 -5.55 -13.10 0.77
CA GLU A 6 -6.57 -12.20 0.21
C GLU A 6 -6.29 -11.57 -1.17
N LYS A 7 -7.31 -11.73 -2.03
CA LYS A 7 -7.44 -11.36 -3.44
C LYS A 7 -7.58 -9.84 -3.67
N HIS A 8 -6.97 -8.98 -2.85
CA HIS A 8 -7.07 -7.53 -3.03
C HIS A 8 -6.34 -7.14 -4.31
N ARG A 9 -7.10 -6.79 -5.34
CA ARG A 9 -6.55 -6.40 -6.64
C ARG A 9 -5.90 -5.02 -6.57
N ARG A 10 -6.36 -4.20 -5.63
CA ARG A 10 -5.87 -2.84 -5.38
C ARG A 10 -5.69 -2.60 -3.89
N HIS A 11 -4.67 -1.83 -3.55
CA HIS A 11 -4.44 -1.30 -2.22
C HIS A 11 -4.40 0.21 -2.32
N LEU A 12 -5.43 0.85 -1.77
CA LEU A 12 -5.55 2.29 -1.65
C LEU A 12 -5.10 2.72 -0.25
N CYS A 13 -4.00 3.45 -0.18
CA CYS A 13 -3.49 4.04 1.06
C CYS A 13 -3.83 5.53 1.10
N ILE A 14 -4.49 5.96 2.17
CA ILE A 14 -4.92 7.35 2.36
C ILE A 14 -3.92 8.06 3.27
N GLY A 15 -3.15 8.96 2.67
CA GLY A 15 -2.14 9.77 3.31
C GLY A 15 -2.75 11.00 3.99
N GLN A 16 -2.81 10.94 5.32
CA GLN A 16 -3.16 12.07 6.17
C GLN A 16 -2.00 12.36 7.14
N SER A 17 -1.93 13.59 7.63
CA SER A 17 -0.92 14.05 8.60
C SER A 17 -1.24 13.58 10.03
N ILE A 18 -1.48 12.27 10.19
CA ILE A 18 -1.90 11.63 11.44
C ILE A 18 -0.94 10.49 11.74
N LEU A 19 -0.26 10.56 12.89
CA LEU A 19 0.72 9.56 13.28
C LEU A 19 0.04 8.21 13.56
N PRO A 20 0.73 7.07 13.34
CA PRO A 20 0.14 5.75 13.61
C PRO A 20 -0.28 5.54 15.06
N SER A 21 0.38 6.22 16.01
CA SER A 21 0.05 6.21 17.44
C SER A 21 -1.30 6.89 17.75
N GLN A 22 -1.78 7.75 16.85
CA GLN A 22 -3.04 8.48 16.98
C GLN A 22 -4.20 7.79 16.25
N TRP A 23 -3.93 6.69 15.53
CA TRP A 23 -5.02 5.97 14.84
C TRP A 23 -5.93 5.26 15.85
N PRO A 24 -7.26 5.47 15.74
CA PRO A 24 -8.24 4.72 16.52
C PRO A 24 -8.31 3.26 16.06
N LYS A 25 -8.88 2.38 16.88
CA LYS A 25 -8.99 0.94 16.61
C LYS A 25 -9.57 0.62 15.22
N ASP A 26 -10.57 1.37 14.76
CA ASP A 26 -11.00 1.39 13.36
C ASP A 26 -10.66 2.76 12.76
N VAL A 27 -9.85 2.78 11.69
CA VAL A 27 -9.44 4.02 11.01
C VAL A 27 -10.60 4.83 10.43
N LYS A 28 -11.80 4.26 10.32
CA LYS A 28 -13.01 5.00 9.96
C LYS A 28 -13.45 6.00 11.04
N ASP A 29 -12.97 5.83 12.27
CA ASP A 29 -13.25 6.73 13.39
C ASP A 29 -12.28 7.92 13.45
N LEU A 30 -11.40 8.07 12.46
CA LEU A 30 -10.55 9.26 12.32
C LEU A 30 -11.39 10.53 12.13
N GLN A 31 -10.91 11.63 12.73
CA GLN A 31 -11.51 12.95 12.57
C GLN A 31 -11.56 13.36 11.08
N GLY A 32 -12.54 14.19 10.73
CA GLY A 32 -12.84 14.57 9.35
C GLY A 32 -13.70 13.57 8.58
N ASN A 33 -13.94 12.34 9.07
CA ASN A 33 -14.76 11.30 8.41
C ASN A 33 -14.32 10.90 6.99
N TYR A 34 -13.11 11.28 6.56
CA TYR A 34 -12.62 11.04 5.20
C TYR A 34 -12.65 9.55 4.82
N ILE A 35 -12.03 8.71 5.66
CA ILE A 35 -11.96 7.25 5.45
C ILE A 35 -13.35 6.63 5.50
N LYS A 36 -14.22 7.13 6.39
CA LYS A 36 -15.59 6.64 6.54
C LYS A 36 -16.42 6.90 5.29
N GLU A 37 -16.38 8.13 4.77
CA GLU A 37 -17.10 8.51 3.54
C GLU A 37 -16.55 7.76 2.32
N LEU A 38 -15.23 7.67 2.18
CA LEU A 38 -14.61 6.89 1.11
C LEU A 38 -14.98 5.40 1.18
N THR A 39 -15.00 4.81 2.38
CA THR A 39 -15.43 3.42 2.58
C THR A 39 -16.86 3.23 2.08
N LYS A 40 -17.76 4.14 2.44
CA LYS A 40 -19.16 4.11 2.00
C LYS A 40 -19.27 4.17 0.48
N ILE A 41 -18.57 5.10 -0.17
CA ILE A 41 -18.58 5.25 -1.64
C ILE A 41 -18.04 3.97 -2.33
N LEU A 42 -16.95 3.39 -1.82
CA LEU A 42 -16.41 2.12 -2.35
C LEU A 42 -17.40 0.96 -2.17
N GLN A 43 -18.14 0.92 -1.06
CA GLN A 43 -19.17 -0.10 -0.82
C GLN A 43 -20.37 0.06 -1.75
N GLU A 44 -20.86 1.29 -1.95
CA GLU A 44 -21.94 1.61 -2.89
C GLU A 44 -21.59 1.22 -4.32
N ASN A 45 -20.31 1.32 -4.70
CA ASN A 45 -19.81 0.99 -6.03
C ASN A 45 -19.23 -0.43 -6.16
N LYS A 46 -19.34 -1.27 -5.12
CA LYS A 46 -18.69 -2.60 -5.07
C LYS A 46 -18.99 -3.48 -6.28
N ASN A 47 -20.24 -3.48 -6.75
CA ASN A 47 -20.66 -4.29 -7.89
C ASN A 47 -20.05 -3.79 -9.21
N SER A 48 -20.03 -2.47 -9.41
CA SER A 48 -19.45 -1.84 -10.60
C SER A 48 -17.92 -1.96 -10.64
N ILE A 49 -17.26 -1.92 -9.47
CA ILE A 49 -15.82 -2.14 -9.34
C ILE A 49 -15.47 -3.60 -9.66
N GLY A 50 -16.26 -4.56 -9.15
CA GLY A 50 -16.12 -5.97 -9.49
C GLY A 50 -14.86 -6.67 -8.93
N TYR A 51 -14.08 -6.01 -8.07
CA TYR A 51 -12.93 -6.59 -7.36
C TYR A 51 -12.75 -5.97 -5.98
N SER A 52 -11.96 -6.62 -5.13
CA SER A 52 -11.69 -6.13 -3.78
C SER A 52 -10.58 -5.05 -3.76
N VAL A 53 -10.86 -3.96 -3.04
CA VAL A 53 -9.95 -2.85 -2.78
C VAL A 53 -9.61 -2.85 -1.29
N LYS A 54 -8.33 -3.00 -0.97
CA LYS A 54 -7.84 -2.85 0.40
C LYS A 54 -7.67 -1.36 0.70
N LEU A 55 -8.37 -0.86 1.70
CA LEU A 55 -8.23 0.51 2.19
C LEU A 55 -7.40 0.53 3.46
N THR A 56 -6.37 1.39 3.51
CA THR A 56 -5.60 1.66 4.73
C THR A 56 -5.32 3.14 4.89
N SER A 57 -5.20 3.62 6.12
CA SER A 57 -4.57 4.93 6.38
C SER A 57 -3.05 4.79 6.31
N THR A 58 -2.37 5.83 5.87
CA THR A 58 -0.92 5.96 5.93
C THR A 58 -0.54 7.31 6.51
N SER A 59 0.49 7.31 7.35
CA SER A 59 0.99 8.53 7.99
C SER A 59 1.98 9.20 7.06
N ILE A 60 1.66 10.40 6.59
CA ILE A 60 2.56 11.23 5.79
C ILE A 60 2.76 12.59 6.45
N ILE A 61 3.89 13.25 6.21
CA ILE A 61 4.07 14.64 6.64
C ILE A 61 3.49 15.52 5.53
N SER A 62 2.26 15.99 5.70
CA SER A 62 1.64 16.97 4.79
C SER A 62 1.81 18.39 5.33
N LYS A 63 2.10 19.34 4.45
CA LYS A 63 2.11 20.78 4.79
C LYS A 63 0.70 21.33 5.02
N ASN A 64 -0.32 20.63 4.54
CA ASN A 64 -1.72 21.05 4.62
C ASN A 64 -2.45 20.17 5.64
N ASN A 65 -2.89 20.77 6.75
CA ASN A 65 -3.55 20.08 7.87
C ASN A 65 -5.09 20.04 7.74
N PHE A 66 -5.62 20.15 6.52
CA PHE A 66 -7.07 20.12 6.31
C PHE A 66 -7.58 18.68 6.46
N GLU A 67 -8.46 18.44 7.43
CA GLU A 67 -9.05 17.12 7.72
C GLU A 67 -9.79 16.49 6.52
N GLN A 68 -10.24 17.33 5.58
CA GLN A 68 -11.02 16.93 4.40
C GLN A 68 -10.15 16.70 3.14
N ILE A 69 -8.82 16.78 3.26
CA ILE A 69 -7.89 16.58 2.14
C ILE A 69 -6.95 15.43 2.49
N ALA A 70 -6.68 14.55 1.53
CA ALA A 70 -5.71 13.49 1.68
C ALA A 70 -4.95 13.22 0.38
N ASP A 71 -3.73 12.72 0.50
CA ASP A 71 -3.02 12.12 -0.63
C ASP A 71 -3.46 10.65 -0.77
N TRP A 72 -3.54 10.15 -1.99
CA TRP A 72 -3.87 8.76 -2.26
C TRP A 72 -2.68 8.07 -2.87
N TYR A 73 -2.32 6.90 -2.36
CA TYR A 73 -1.35 6.01 -2.98
C TYR A 73 -2.10 4.76 -3.45
N LEU A 74 -2.06 4.47 -4.73
CA LEU A 74 -2.73 3.32 -5.31
C LEU A 74 -1.69 2.32 -5.83
N PHE A 75 -1.77 1.11 -5.29
CA PHE A 75 -0.93 -0.01 -5.67
C PHE A 75 -1.77 -1.18 -6.19
N PRO A 76 -1.24 -2.04 -7.10
CA PRO A 76 0.11 -2.02 -7.66
C PRO A 76 0.33 -1.00 -8.81
N ASP A 77 -0.65 -0.14 -9.10
CA ASP A 77 -0.58 0.84 -10.19
C ASP A 77 0.57 1.85 -10.05
N GLN A 78 1.12 1.98 -8.85
CA GLN A 78 2.18 2.93 -8.52
C GLN A 78 1.81 4.34 -8.95
N ILE A 79 0.63 4.80 -8.55
CA ILE A 79 0.20 6.18 -8.76
C ILE A 79 -0.08 6.86 -7.43
N LYS A 80 0.20 8.15 -7.37
CA LYS A 80 -0.19 9.01 -6.26
C LYS A 80 -1.09 10.14 -6.76
N LEU A 81 -2.20 10.35 -6.07
CA LEU A 81 -3.00 11.56 -6.20
C LEU A 81 -2.68 12.49 -5.05
N HIS A 82 -2.42 13.76 -5.35
CA HIS A 82 -2.19 14.78 -4.33
C HIS A 82 -3.46 15.57 -4.06
N ASN A 83 -3.64 15.96 -2.80
CA ASN A 83 -4.67 16.90 -2.36
C ASN A 83 -6.11 16.51 -2.77
N VAL A 84 -6.47 15.24 -2.64
CA VAL A 84 -7.83 14.78 -2.93
C VAL A 84 -8.78 15.27 -1.85
N HIS A 85 -9.68 16.17 -2.21
CA HIS A 85 -10.69 16.72 -1.33
C HIS A 85 -11.90 15.78 -1.20
N MET A 86 -12.55 15.73 -0.03
CA MET A 86 -13.72 14.86 0.23
C MET A 86 -14.86 15.01 -0.79
N LYS A 87 -15.06 16.22 -1.31
CA LYS A 87 -16.09 16.50 -2.33
C LYS A 87 -15.84 15.75 -3.66
N GLN A 88 -14.59 15.43 -3.96
CA GLN A 88 -14.18 14.80 -5.22
C GLN A 88 -14.19 13.26 -5.16
N LEU A 89 -14.48 12.67 -3.98
CA LEU A 89 -14.35 11.23 -3.75
C LEU A 89 -15.17 10.39 -4.72
N LYS A 90 -16.42 10.79 -4.98
CA LYS A 90 -17.31 10.06 -5.89
C LYS A 90 -16.75 10.05 -7.31
N ASP A 91 -16.36 11.20 -7.83
CA ASP A 91 -15.86 11.34 -9.20
C ASP A 91 -14.54 10.60 -9.40
N ILE A 92 -13.64 10.67 -8.42
CA ILE A 92 -12.37 9.94 -8.46
C ILE A 92 -12.60 8.44 -8.39
N VAL A 93 -13.52 7.96 -7.53
CA VAL A 93 -13.85 6.54 -7.46
C VAL A 93 -14.46 6.05 -8.77
N GLN A 94 -15.40 6.79 -9.35
CA GLN A 94 -15.97 6.47 -10.66
C GLN A 94 -14.87 6.41 -11.73
N LYS A 95 -13.99 7.41 -11.76
CA LYS A 95 -12.93 7.46 -12.76
C LYS A 95 -11.94 6.31 -12.63
N LEU A 96 -11.39 6.07 -11.45
CA LEU A 96 -10.28 5.13 -11.25
C LEU A 96 -10.70 3.67 -11.07
N PHE A 97 -11.85 3.41 -10.47
CA PHE A 97 -12.24 2.05 -10.09
C PHE A 97 -13.40 1.50 -10.93
N VAL A 98 -14.20 2.35 -11.58
CA VAL A 98 -15.38 1.94 -12.39
C VAL A 98 -15.12 2.11 -13.89
N ASN A 99 -14.79 3.33 -14.33
CA ASN A 99 -14.78 3.72 -15.74
C ASN A 99 -13.46 3.43 -16.45
N ASP A 100 -12.32 3.77 -15.83
CA ASP A 100 -11.02 3.57 -16.44
C ASP A 100 -10.49 2.16 -16.16
N GLN A 101 -11.01 1.19 -16.92
CA GLN A 101 -10.45 -0.16 -16.95
C GLN A 101 -9.18 -0.29 -17.80
N SER A 102 -8.66 0.80 -18.38
CA SER A 102 -7.45 0.76 -19.20
C SER A 102 -6.17 0.83 -18.36
N ILE A 103 -6.20 1.51 -17.20
CA ILE A 103 -5.24 1.30 -16.11
C ILE A 103 -5.33 -0.15 -15.55
N ILE A 104 -6.44 -0.84 -15.80
CA ILE A 104 -6.85 -2.12 -15.20
C ILE A 104 -6.40 -3.36 -16.01
N ASN A 105 -5.65 -3.21 -17.11
CA ASN A 105 -5.18 -4.35 -17.92
C ASN A 105 -3.96 -5.12 -17.35
N ILE A 106 -4.01 -5.47 -16.06
CA ILE A 106 -3.24 -6.59 -15.50
C ILE A 106 -4.08 -7.86 -15.67
N LYS A 107 -4.21 -8.34 -16.91
CA LYS A 107 -4.85 -9.63 -17.21
C LYS A 107 -3.89 -10.65 -17.83
N ASP A 108 -2.63 -10.29 -18.05
CA ASP A 108 -1.67 -11.23 -18.60
C ASP A 108 -0.75 -11.80 -17.53
N LYS A 109 -1.13 -12.97 -17.01
CA LYS A 109 -0.32 -13.76 -16.06
C LYS A 109 1.02 -14.23 -16.65
N THR A 110 1.23 -14.06 -17.95
CA THR A 110 2.46 -14.46 -18.64
C THR A 110 3.53 -13.37 -18.66
N LYS A 111 3.18 -12.11 -18.36
CA LYS A 111 4.12 -10.98 -18.35
C LYS A 111 4.68 -10.72 -16.96
N THR A 112 5.97 -10.40 -16.90
CA THR A 112 6.63 -9.93 -15.69
C THR A 112 6.03 -8.60 -15.22
N ILE A 113 6.10 -8.31 -13.92
CA ILE A 113 5.63 -7.02 -13.35
C ILE A 113 6.30 -5.83 -14.05
N GLU A 114 7.57 -5.98 -14.43
CA GLU A 114 8.34 -4.97 -15.16
C GLU A 114 7.79 -4.68 -16.56
N GLU A 115 7.30 -5.71 -17.28
CA GLU A 115 6.66 -5.55 -18.59
C GLU A 115 5.27 -4.92 -18.48
N GLN A 116 4.54 -5.22 -17.40
CA GLN A 116 3.22 -4.63 -17.14
C GLN A 116 3.30 -3.14 -16.80
N LEU A 117 4.33 -2.72 -16.04
CA LEU A 117 4.58 -1.31 -15.69
C LEU A 117 4.99 -0.43 -16.87
N LYS A 118 5.53 -1.03 -17.95
CA LYS A 118 5.89 -0.35 -19.20
C LYS A 118 4.69 -0.04 -20.11
N GLN A 119 3.56 -0.73 -19.95
CA GLN A 119 2.45 -0.64 -20.92
C GLN A 119 1.45 0.52 -20.68
N ASN A 120 1.45 1.16 -19.51
CA ASN A 120 0.56 2.31 -19.24
C ASN A 120 1.37 3.55 -18.85
N ASN A 121 1.61 4.42 -19.86
CA ASN A 121 2.24 5.73 -19.68
C ASN A 121 1.24 6.88 -19.54
N HIS A 122 -0.06 6.65 -19.76
CA HIS A 122 -1.06 7.71 -19.61
C HIS A 122 -1.58 7.74 -18.17
N LEU A 123 -1.19 8.76 -17.40
CA LEU A 123 -1.79 9.01 -16.10
C LEU A 123 -3.23 9.54 -16.29
N PRO A 124 -4.16 9.20 -15.37
CA PRO A 124 -5.50 9.75 -15.40
C PRO A 124 -5.44 11.26 -15.15
N ALA A 125 -6.05 12.05 -16.04
CA ALA A 125 -6.19 13.49 -15.88
C ALA A 125 -7.45 13.81 -15.06
N PHE A 126 -7.39 14.75 -14.12
CA PHE A 126 -8.54 15.19 -13.33
C PHE A 126 -8.84 16.66 -13.65
N TYR A 127 -10.12 17.04 -13.69
CA TYR A 127 -10.57 18.39 -14.09
C TYR A 127 -10.36 19.47 -13.01
N GLU A 128 -9.79 19.10 -11.85
CA GLU A 128 -9.60 19.96 -10.67
C GLU A 128 -8.16 19.83 -10.15
N ASN A 129 -7.80 20.56 -9.08
CA ASN A 129 -6.46 20.63 -8.45
C ASN A 129 -5.87 19.28 -7.93
N VAL A 130 -6.42 18.14 -8.34
CA VAL A 130 -5.90 16.80 -8.06
C VAL A 130 -4.79 16.50 -9.05
N LYS A 131 -3.55 16.61 -8.58
CA LYS A 131 -2.37 16.20 -9.35
C LYS A 131 -2.19 14.69 -9.23
N CYS A 132 -2.03 14.01 -10.38
CA CYS A 132 -1.65 12.61 -10.44
C CYS A 132 -0.17 12.49 -10.80
N GLU A 133 0.57 11.63 -10.10
CA GLU A 133 1.97 11.32 -10.40
C GLU A 133 2.22 9.81 -10.41
N LYS A 134 3.20 9.39 -11.22
CA LYS A 134 3.72 8.01 -11.19
C LYS A 134 4.72 7.89 -10.06
N LEU A 135 4.59 6.82 -9.29
CA LEU A 135 5.55 6.42 -8.27
C LEU A 135 6.55 5.46 -8.90
N HIS A 136 7.80 5.59 -8.50
CA HIS A 136 8.90 4.75 -8.98
C HIS A 136 9.51 3.95 -7.83
N GLY A 137 10.34 2.98 -8.18
CA GLY A 137 11.06 2.17 -7.20
C GLY A 137 10.19 1.15 -6.46
N LEU A 138 10.77 0.62 -5.40
CA LEU A 138 10.20 -0.36 -4.48
C LEU A 138 9.43 0.36 -3.37
N TRP A 139 8.20 -0.08 -3.10
CA TRP A 139 7.39 0.45 -2.00
C TRP A 139 7.14 -0.63 -0.97
N ILE A 140 7.64 -0.41 0.23
CA ILE A 140 7.52 -1.31 1.38
C ILE A 140 6.48 -0.74 2.33
N LEU A 141 5.35 -1.42 2.44
CA LEU A 141 4.24 -1.00 3.30
C LEU A 141 4.27 -1.84 4.58
N VAL A 142 4.35 -1.19 5.73
CA VAL A 142 4.50 -1.84 7.04
C VAL A 142 3.33 -1.51 7.95
N CYS A 143 2.63 -2.52 8.44
CA CYS A 143 1.52 -2.32 9.38
C CYS A 143 2.02 -1.84 10.74
N CYS A 144 1.61 -0.64 11.15
CA CYS A 144 2.01 0.01 12.42
C CYS A 144 0.81 0.30 13.35
N HIS A 145 -0.31 -0.40 13.17
CA HIS A 145 -1.58 -0.02 13.80
C HIS A 145 -1.75 -0.55 15.24
N TYR A 146 -1.30 0.22 16.24
CA TYR A 146 -1.27 -0.22 17.65
C TYR A 146 -2.65 -0.49 18.26
N GLN A 147 -3.60 0.43 18.13
CA GLN A 147 -4.93 0.31 18.76
C GLN A 147 -5.74 -0.89 18.23
N HIS A 148 -5.48 -1.32 16.99
CA HIS A 148 -6.09 -2.50 16.40
C HIS A 148 -5.31 -3.79 16.67
N ASP A 149 -3.98 -3.73 16.56
CA ASP A 149 -3.07 -4.86 16.79
C ASP A 149 -1.78 -4.37 17.44
N GLN A 150 -1.71 -4.50 18.76
CA GLN A 150 -0.57 -4.04 19.55
C GLN A 150 0.77 -4.63 19.08
N ARG A 151 0.78 -5.88 18.58
CA ARG A 151 2.01 -6.50 18.07
C ARG A 151 2.53 -5.78 16.83
N CYS A 152 1.65 -5.42 15.90
CA CYS A 152 2.00 -4.58 14.76
C CYS A 152 2.37 -3.15 15.19
N GLY A 153 1.69 -2.60 16.20
CA GLY A 153 2.04 -1.28 16.75
C GLY A 153 3.42 -1.22 17.39
N VAL A 154 3.94 -2.33 17.92
CA VAL A 154 5.29 -2.42 18.50
C VAL A 154 6.33 -2.79 17.44
N ILE A 155 6.11 -3.86 16.69
CA ILE A 155 7.10 -4.38 15.72
C ILE A 155 7.18 -3.49 14.47
N GLY A 156 6.07 -2.94 14.01
CA GLY A 156 5.99 -2.15 12.77
C GLY A 156 6.95 -0.96 12.75
N PRO A 157 6.94 -0.06 13.75
CA PRO A 157 7.89 1.05 13.81
C PRO A 157 9.36 0.60 13.81
N ILE A 158 9.70 -0.47 14.53
CA ILE A 158 11.06 -1.02 14.57
C ILE A 158 11.51 -1.50 13.17
N LEU A 159 10.62 -2.15 12.42
CA LEU A 159 10.92 -2.56 11.05
C LEU A 159 11.12 -1.36 10.13
N VAL A 160 10.30 -0.31 10.28
CA VAL A 160 10.43 0.92 9.48
C VAL A 160 11.76 1.60 9.73
N ASP A 161 12.18 1.71 11.00
CA ASP A 161 13.46 2.30 11.36
C ASP A 161 14.64 1.51 10.75
N GLU A 162 14.59 0.18 10.76
CA GLU A 162 15.62 -0.67 10.14
C GLU A 162 15.61 -0.58 8.62
N ILE A 163 14.43 -0.49 7.97
CA ILE A 163 14.31 -0.25 6.53
C ILE A 163 14.98 1.07 6.17
N GLU A 164 14.61 2.16 6.84
CA GLU A 164 15.17 3.48 6.57
C GLU A 164 16.68 3.52 6.80
N LYS A 165 17.17 2.87 7.86
CA LYS A 165 18.59 2.74 8.15
C LYS A 165 19.33 1.98 7.04
N TYR A 166 18.80 0.85 6.60
CA TYR A 166 19.41 0.04 5.54
C TYR A 166 19.42 0.78 4.19
N VAL A 167 18.31 1.43 3.84
CA VAL A 167 18.16 2.23 2.62
C VAL A 167 19.16 3.39 2.59
N ARG A 168 19.33 4.11 3.71
CA ARG A 168 20.37 5.16 3.83
C ARG A 168 21.78 4.59 3.72
N LYS A 169 22.06 3.49 4.43
CA LYS A 169 23.38 2.82 4.42
C LYS A 169 23.79 2.35 3.03
N THR A 170 22.83 1.95 2.20
CA THR A 170 23.05 1.40 0.85
C THR A 170 22.84 2.43 -0.27
N ASN A 171 22.60 3.70 0.08
CA ASN A 171 22.34 4.80 -0.85
C ASN A 171 21.18 4.54 -1.85
N ARG A 172 20.10 3.92 -1.36
CA ARG A 172 18.92 3.53 -2.15
C ARG A 172 17.69 4.42 -1.89
N THR A 173 17.88 5.61 -1.34
CA THR A 173 16.77 6.50 -0.90
C THR A 173 15.86 6.95 -2.04
N ASN A 174 16.34 6.91 -3.29
CA ASN A 174 15.55 7.22 -4.49
C ASN A 174 14.83 6.00 -5.07
N ASP A 175 15.22 4.79 -4.67
CA ASP A 175 14.74 3.54 -5.25
C ASP A 175 13.84 2.74 -4.31
N VAL A 176 13.91 3.01 -3.00
CA VAL A 176 13.17 2.28 -1.97
C VAL A 176 12.47 3.25 -1.04
N HIS A 177 11.15 3.12 -0.97
CA HIS A 177 10.27 3.94 -0.16
C HIS A 177 9.53 3.07 0.86
N CYS A 178 9.25 3.64 2.03
CA CYS A 178 8.53 2.95 3.10
C CYS A 178 7.29 3.74 3.52
N LEU A 179 6.16 3.05 3.69
CA LEU A 179 4.93 3.63 4.22
C LEU A 179 4.49 2.89 5.49
N LYS A 180 4.19 3.64 6.54
CA LYS A 180 3.50 3.13 7.73
C LYS A 180 2.02 3.06 7.41
N ILE A 181 1.44 1.87 7.41
CA ILE A 181 0.02 1.67 7.06
C ILE A 181 -0.80 1.13 8.24
N SER A 182 -2.11 1.38 8.19
CA SER A 182 -3.06 0.81 9.13
C SER A 182 -3.27 -0.69 8.92
N HIS A 183 -4.01 -1.33 9.82
CA HIS A 183 -4.15 -2.79 9.86
C HIS A 183 -4.65 -3.40 8.53
N ILE A 184 -3.96 -4.45 8.07
CA ILE A 184 -4.28 -5.16 6.83
C ILE A 184 -4.87 -6.56 7.02
N GLY A 185 -5.16 -6.98 8.26
CA GLY A 185 -5.52 -8.36 8.58
C GLY A 185 -4.28 -9.21 8.85
N GLY A 186 -4.47 -10.43 9.36
CA GLY A 186 -3.36 -11.34 9.66
C GLY A 186 -2.61 -10.95 10.93
N HIS A 187 -3.34 -10.59 12.00
CA HIS A 187 -2.75 -10.26 13.30
C HIS A 187 -1.87 -11.41 13.86
N LYS A 188 -2.21 -12.67 13.55
CA LYS A 188 -1.42 -13.86 13.89
C LYS A 188 -0.02 -13.87 13.24
N PHE A 189 0.24 -12.95 12.30
CA PHE A 189 1.47 -12.81 11.53
C PHE A 189 2.14 -11.45 11.70
N ALA A 190 2.01 -10.81 12.87
CA ALA A 190 2.63 -9.52 13.17
C ALA A 190 4.09 -9.44 12.70
N GLY A 191 4.51 -8.24 12.27
CA GLY A 191 5.59 -8.09 11.27
C GLY A 191 5.03 -8.22 9.85
N ASN A 192 3.85 -7.63 9.61
CA ASN A 192 3.16 -7.62 8.33
C ASN A 192 3.80 -6.58 7.40
N VAL A 193 4.32 -7.02 6.25
CA VAL A 193 4.98 -6.20 5.23
C VAL A 193 4.41 -6.54 3.86
N ILE A 194 4.08 -5.52 3.06
CA ILE A 194 3.70 -5.68 1.65
C ILE A 194 4.76 -5.01 0.79
N ILE A 195 5.19 -5.68 -0.28
CA ILE A 195 6.14 -5.14 -1.24
C ILE A 195 5.43 -4.89 -2.57
N TYR A 196 5.51 -3.65 -3.06
CA TYR A 196 5.07 -3.23 -4.39
C TYR A 196 6.26 -2.84 -5.26
N PRO A 197 6.23 -3.10 -6.57
CA PRO A 197 5.04 -3.41 -7.39
C PRO A 197 4.58 -4.87 -7.37
N SER A 198 5.35 -5.80 -6.80
CA SER A 198 5.03 -7.24 -6.85
C SER A 198 3.75 -7.66 -6.13
N GLY A 199 3.24 -6.82 -5.22
CA GLY A 199 2.09 -7.14 -4.39
C GLY A 199 2.33 -8.36 -3.51
N THR A 200 3.57 -8.56 -3.04
CA THR A 200 3.93 -9.72 -2.22
C THR A 200 3.74 -9.43 -0.75
N TRP A 201 3.06 -10.34 -0.03
CA TRP A 201 2.68 -10.17 1.36
C TRP A 201 3.50 -11.07 2.26
N TYR A 202 4.24 -10.46 3.18
CA TYR A 202 5.04 -11.13 4.20
C TYR A 202 4.43 -10.93 5.58
N GLY A 203 4.61 -11.93 6.43
CA GLY A 203 4.26 -11.88 7.84
C GLY A 203 5.43 -12.41 8.68
N ARG A 204 5.41 -12.18 9.99
CA ARG A 204 6.52 -12.57 10.89
C ARG A 204 7.87 -11.98 10.45
N VAL A 205 7.86 -10.84 9.78
CA VAL A 205 9.09 -10.14 9.39
C VAL A 205 9.75 -9.58 10.65
N LEU A 206 11.07 -9.75 10.72
CA LEU A 206 11.95 -9.26 11.78
C LEU A 206 13.01 -8.36 11.13
N THR A 207 13.70 -7.57 11.95
CA THR A 207 14.74 -6.64 11.49
C THR A 207 15.86 -7.34 10.71
N CYS A 208 16.25 -8.56 11.10
CA CYS A 208 17.26 -9.35 10.40
C CYS A 208 16.87 -9.73 8.96
N HIS A 209 15.57 -9.74 8.62
CA HIS A 209 15.10 -10.03 7.27
C HIS A 209 15.16 -8.81 6.34
N ILE A 210 15.29 -7.59 6.87
CA ILE A 210 15.21 -6.35 6.08
C ILE A 210 16.28 -6.25 4.99
N PRO A 211 17.58 -6.53 5.27
CA PRO A 211 18.60 -6.52 4.22
C PRO A 211 18.25 -7.46 3.06
N LEU A 212 17.89 -8.71 3.39
CA LEU A 212 17.52 -9.72 2.41
C LEU A 212 16.27 -9.32 1.60
N LEU A 213 15.24 -8.76 2.25
CA LEU A 213 14.04 -8.26 1.59
C LEU A 213 14.39 -7.17 0.58
N ILE A 214 15.17 -6.16 0.97
CA ILE A 214 15.50 -5.05 0.07
C ILE A 214 16.39 -5.53 -1.08
N ASP A 215 17.42 -6.32 -0.79
CA ASP A 215 18.35 -6.82 -1.81
C ASP A 215 17.65 -7.74 -2.81
N ALA A 216 16.79 -8.65 -2.34
CA ALA A 216 16.04 -9.58 -3.20
C ALA A 216 15.18 -8.85 -4.24
N TYR A 217 14.59 -7.72 -3.87
CA TYR A 217 13.68 -6.98 -4.75
C TYR A 217 14.37 -5.91 -5.58
N THR A 218 15.47 -5.32 -5.11
CA THR A 218 16.24 -4.34 -5.87
C THR A 218 17.22 -4.96 -6.86
N SER A 219 17.69 -6.19 -6.61
CA SER A 219 18.50 -6.97 -7.57
C SER A 219 17.67 -7.87 -8.48
N SER A 220 16.34 -7.92 -8.27
CA SER A 220 15.44 -8.89 -8.89
C SER A 220 15.88 -10.37 -8.74
N SER A 221 16.74 -10.70 -7.77
CA SER A 221 17.28 -12.05 -7.55
C SER A 221 16.21 -13.05 -7.11
N THR A 222 16.02 -14.10 -7.91
CA THR A 222 15.13 -15.23 -7.58
C THR A 222 15.64 -16.02 -6.37
N ASP A 223 16.94 -16.22 -6.26
CA ASP A 223 17.55 -17.02 -5.21
C ASP A 223 17.37 -16.38 -3.83
N LEU A 224 17.46 -15.05 -3.76
CA LEU A 224 17.19 -14.30 -2.54
C LEU A 224 15.69 -14.31 -2.19
N LYS A 225 14.79 -14.22 -3.18
CA LYS A 225 13.34 -14.34 -2.97
C LYS A 225 12.94 -15.72 -2.46
N ASP A 226 13.63 -16.77 -2.88
CA ASP A 226 13.39 -18.14 -2.44
C ASP A 226 13.67 -18.33 -0.94
N LYS A 227 14.71 -17.67 -0.42
CA LYS A 227 15.01 -17.64 1.02
C LYS A 227 13.92 -16.95 1.85
N LEU A 228 13.08 -16.12 1.22
CA LEU A 228 11.98 -15.40 1.86
C LEU A 228 10.64 -16.16 1.82
N LYS A 229 10.55 -17.30 1.10
CA LYS A 229 9.33 -18.12 0.99
C LYS A 229 8.70 -18.47 2.34
N PRO A 230 9.45 -18.83 3.40
CA PRO A 230 8.86 -19.13 4.70
C PRO A 230 8.10 -17.97 5.35
N LEU A 231 8.40 -16.72 4.98
CA LEU A 231 7.75 -15.52 5.49
C LEU A 231 6.49 -15.14 4.68
N LEU A 232 6.26 -15.77 3.53
CA LEU A 232 5.10 -15.48 2.69
C LEU A 232 3.82 -15.81 3.46
N ARG A 233 2.89 -14.86 3.54
CA ARG A 233 1.63 -15.10 4.26
C ARG A 233 0.84 -16.28 3.70
N GLY A 234 0.88 -16.48 2.39
CA GLY A 234 0.22 -17.63 1.76
C GLY A 234 0.78 -18.97 2.23
N HIS A 235 2.07 -19.02 2.55
CA HIS A 235 2.72 -20.20 3.13
C HIS A 235 2.38 -20.35 4.63
N LEU A 236 2.37 -19.24 5.37
CA LEU A 236 2.05 -19.21 6.80
C LEU A 236 0.59 -19.57 7.15
N GLU A 237 -0.32 -19.52 6.19
CA GLU A 237 -1.72 -19.97 6.38
C GLU A 237 -1.92 -21.46 6.18
N THR A 238 -1.00 -22.11 5.45
CA THR A 238 -1.04 -23.55 5.18
C THR A 238 -0.18 -24.37 6.15
N SER A 239 0.62 -23.70 6.98
CA SER A 239 1.47 -24.27 8.05
C SER A 239 0.78 -24.23 9.40
#